data_AF-A0AAU9QYD1-F1
#
_entry.id   AF-A0AAU9QYD1-F1
#
_cell.length_a   1.000
_cell.length_b   1.000
_cell.length_c   1.000
_cell.angle_alpha   90.00
_cell.angle_beta   90.00
_cell.angle_gamma   90.00
#
_symmetry.space_group_name_H-M   'P 1'
#
loop_
_entity.id
_entity.type
_entity.pdbx_description
1 polymer ?
#
loop_
_entity_poly.entity_id
_entity_poly.type
_entity_poly.pdbx_seq_one_letter_code
_entity_poly.pdbx_strand_id
1 'polypeptide(L)'
;MAKLVMPEDKEILVQRALRALGNVKPATENTVAPKDFLFKAGRTNAGRQLPAYYLVYFLLHDLLGFKDLGRFEKVSWSIPIDYNGKAFVIEHRKFGLGVFAYDPENDEADAVEITKAIQRAVKVAKPYYEWVATEAVSRSHLNVSNNCTELFGRYEYLLSLYKKEQQESIERK
;
A
#
# COMPACT_ATOMS: atom_id res chain seq x y z
N MET A 1 -20.76 -7.60 16.83
CA MET A 1 -20.40 -6.75 15.69
C MET A 1 -20.92 -7.41 14.42
N ALA A 2 -21.60 -6.68 13.54
CA ALA A 2 -22.13 -7.25 12.30
C ALA A 2 -20.97 -7.77 11.43
N LYS A 3 -21.08 -9.02 10.98
CA LYS A 3 -20.15 -9.63 10.04
C LYS A 3 -20.37 -8.95 8.69
N LEU A 4 -19.54 -7.97 8.35
CA LEU A 4 -19.63 -7.26 7.08
C LEU A 4 -19.19 -8.23 5.98
N VAL A 5 -20.17 -8.73 5.23
CA VAL A 5 -19.93 -9.39 3.95
C VAL A 5 -19.37 -8.33 3.01
N MET A 6 -18.36 -8.67 2.20
CA MET A 6 -17.84 -7.79 1.15
C MET A 6 -19.03 -7.08 0.46
N PRO A 7 -19.06 -5.74 0.37
CA PRO A 7 -20.29 -5.01 0.01
C PRO A 7 -20.83 -5.34 -1.39
N GLU A 8 -20.00 -5.93 -2.24
CA GLU A 8 -20.28 -6.40 -3.60
C GLU A 8 -19.56 -7.73 -3.83
N ASP A 9 -19.96 -8.52 -4.83
CA ASP A 9 -19.09 -9.60 -5.33
C ASP A 9 -17.72 -9.00 -5.62
N LYS A 10 -16.66 -9.52 -4.96
CA LYS A 10 -15.29 -9.02 -5.10
C LYS A 10 -14.90 -8.84 -6.57
N GLU A 11 -15.38 -9.72 -7.42
CA GLU A 11 -15.22 -9.69 -8.88
C GLU A 11 -15.78 -8.41 -9.51
N ILE A 12 -16.98 -7.97 -9.13
CA ILE A 12 -17.59 -6.72 -9.62
C ILE A 12 -16.71 -5.53 -9.23
N LEU A 13 -16.22 -5.50 -7.98
CA LEU A 13 -15.35 -4.42 -7.51
C LEU A 13 -14.03 -4.39 -8.28
N VAL A 14 -13.42 -5.56 -8.52
CA VAL A 14 -12.21 -5.71 -9.35
C VAL A 14 -12.46 -5.16 -10.76
N GLN A 15 -13.57 -5.54 -11.40
CA GLN A 15 -13.90 -5.05 -12.75
C GLN A 15 -14.09 -3.52 -12.78
N ARG A 16 -14.75 -2.94 -11.77
CA ARG A 16 -14.91 -1.49 -11.67
C ARG A 16 -13.59 -0.77 -11.45
N ALA A 17 -12.71 -1.32 -10.61
CA ALA A 17 -11.39 -0.76 -10.36
C ALA A 17 -10.51 -0.82 -11.61
N LEU A 18 -10.50 -1.95 -12.34
CA LEU A 18 -9.82 -2.08 -13.64
C LEU A 18 -10.36 -1.07 -14.66
N ARG A 19 -11.69 -0.89 -14.72
CA ARG A 19 -12.31 0.11 -15.59
C ARG A 19 -11.88 1.54 -15.25
N ALA A 20 -11.72 1.84 -13.96
CA ALA A 20 -11.26 3.16 -13.50
C ALA A 20 -9.76 3.41 -13.77
N LEU A 21 -8.94 2.35 -13.78
CA LEU A 21 -7.54 2.40 -14.21
C LEU A 21 -7.38 2.63 -15.72
N GLY A 22 -8.36 2.24 -16.52
CA GLY A 22 -8.36 2.49 -17.97
C GLY A 22 -7.20 1.79 -18.66
N ASN A 23 -6.28 2.57 -19.22
CA ASN A 23 -5.11 2.03 -19.94
C ASN A 23 -3.95 1.62 -19.04
N VAL A 24 -4.03 1.87 -17.73
CA VAL A 24 -3.05 1.39 -16.76
C VAL A 24 -3.28 -0.10 -16.50
N LYS A 25 -2.34 -0.94 -16.94
CA LYS A 25 -2.42 -2.41 -16.88
C LYS A 25 -1.19 -2.97 -16.16
N PRO A 26 -1.23 -4.24 -15.70
CA PRO A 26 0.00 -4.89 -15.23
C PRO A 26 0.99 -5.00 -16.39
N ALA A 27 2.28 -4.76 -16.14
CA ALA A 27 3.30 -4.95 -17.16
C ALA A 27 3.40 -6.44 -17.55
N THR A 28 3.63 -6.69 -18.83
CA THR A 28 3.76 -8.05 -19.40
C THR A 28 5.03 -8.15 -20.24
N GLU A 29 5.30 -9.34 -20.79
CA GLU A 29 6.42 -9.55 -21.72
C GLU A 29 6.32 -8.68 -23.00
N ASN A 30 5.11 -8.23 -23.34
CA ASN A 30 4.86 -7.37 -24.50
C ASN A 30 5.03 -5.87 -24.19
N THR A 31 5.21 -5.51 -22.92
CA THR A 31 5.38 -4.11 -22.52
C THR A 31 6.77 -3.63 -22.91
N VAL A 32 6.84 -2.55 -23.68
CA VAL A 32 8.08 -2.00 -24.20
C VAL A 32 8.84 -1.28 -23.07
N ALA A 33 10.04 -1.76 -22.78
CA ALA A 33 10.95 -1.19 -21.78
C ALA A 33 12.41 -1.27 -22.26
N PRO A 34 13.24 -0.23 -22.00
CA PRO A 34 14.70 -0.34 -22.13
C PRO A 34 15.27 -1.44 -21.22
N LYS A 35 16.39 -2.06 -21.62
CA LYS A 35 17.00 -3.19 -20.87
C LYS A 35 17.39 -2.85 -19.43
N ASP A 36 17.73 -1.58 -19.18
CA ASP A 36 18.17 -1.02 -17.91
C ASP A 36 17.08 -0.19 -17.21
N PHE A 37 15.83 -0.34 -17.65
CA PHE A 37 14.70 0.46 -17.18
C PHE A 37 14.57 0.52 -15.66
N LEU A 38 14.56 -0.61 -14.97
CA LEU A 38 14.40 -0.67 -13.51
C LEU A 38 15.54 0.04 -12.75
N PHE A 39 16.72 0.19 -13.36
CA PHE A 39 17.88 0.82 -12.74
C PHE A 39 17.99 2.32 -13.06
N LYS A 40 17.44 2.75 -14.20
CA LYS A 40 17.53 4.14 -14.67
C LYS A 40 16.25 4.94 -14.53
N ALA A 41 15.11 4.31 -14.25
CA ALA A 41 13.84 5.01 -14.16
C ALA A 41 13.90 6.12 -13.09
N GLY A 42 13.57 7.34 -13.51
CA GLY A 42 13.51 8.53 -12.69
C GLY A 42 12.08 8.82 -12.23
N ARG A 43 11.95 9.52 -11.10
CA ARG A 43 10.64 9.90 -10.56
C ARG A 43 10.08 11.08 -11.36
N THR A 44 8.85 10.95 -11.84
CA THR A 44 8.08 12.02 -12.49
C THR A 44 7.56 13.03 -11.45
N ASN A 45 7.21 14.24 -11.88
CA ASN A 45 6.62 15.24 -10.98
C ASN A 45 5.18 14.87 -10.60
N ALA A 46 4.40 14.37 -11.56
CA ALA A 46 3.03 13.91 -11.38
C ALA A 46 2.89 12.85 -10.30
N GLY A 47 3.88 11.95 -10.19
CA GLY A 47 3.89 10.89 -9.18
C GLY A 47 3.81 11.38 -7.73
N ARG A 48 4.13 12.65 -7.46
CA ARG A 48 3.94 13.26 -6.12
C ARG A 48 2.48 13.44 -5.73
N GLN A 49 1.56 13.42 -6.70
CA GLN A 49 0.12 13.57 -6.48
C GLN A 49 -0.58 12.23 -6.24
N LEU A 50 0.16 11.10 -6.24
CA LEU A 50 -0.44 9.81 -5.93
C LEU A 50 -1.05 9.80 -4.51
N PRO A 51 -2.14 9.04 -4.29
CA PRO A 51 -2.69 8.82 -2.95
C PRO A 51 -1.68 8.20 -1.99
N ALA A 52 -2.06 8.07 -0.72
CA ALA A 52 -1.22 7.43 0.28
C ALA A 52 -0.73 6.04 -0.16
N TYR A 53 0.55 5.74 0.10
CA TYR A 53 1.23 4.55 -0.43
C TYR A 53 0.49 3.23 -0.17
N TYR A 54 -0.10 3.08 1.01
CA TYR A 54 -0.83 1.86 1.36
C TYR A 54 -2.12 1.69 0.54
N LEU A 55 -2.82 2.78 0.18
CA LEU A 55 -4.02 2.69 -0.66
C LEU A 55 -3.67 2.22 -2.07
N VAL A 56 -2.56 2.73 -2.61
CA VAL A 56 -2.06 2.35 -3.93
C VAL A 56 -1.57 0.91 -3.93
N TYR A 57 -0.87 0.49 -2.87
CA TYR A 57 -0.45 -0.91 -2.71
C TYR A 57 -1.65 -1.86 -2.61
N PHE A 58 -2.60 -1.57 -1.72
CA PHE A 58 -3.81 -2.36 -1.54
C PHE A 58 -4.66 -2.44 -2.83
N LEU A 59 -4.69 -1.37 -3.63
CA LEU A 59 -5.36 -1.37 -4.93
C LEU A 59 -4.63 -2.28 -5.92
N LEU A 60 -3.36 -1.99 -6.22
CA LEU A 60 -2.66 -2.62 -7.34
C LEU A 60 -2.26 -4.05 -7.01
N HIS A 61 -1.67 -4.28 -5.84
CA HIS A 61 -1.19 -5.60 -5.45
C HIS A 61 -2.31 -6.46 -4.84
N ASP A 62 -2.91 -6.04 -3.72
CA ASP A 62 -3.80 -6.93 -2.96
C ASP A 62 -5.15 -7.16 -3.64
N LEU A 63 -5.76 -6.11 -4.19
CA LEU A 63 -7.08 -6.20 -4.84
C LEU A 63 -6.96 -6.67 -6.29
N LEU A 64 -6.06 -6.08 -7.08
CA LEU A 64 -5.95 -6.32 -8.51
C LEU A 64 -4.88 -7.36 -8.91
N GLY A 65 -4.03 -7.80 -7.99
CA GLY A 65 -3.05 -8.87 -8.24
C GLY A 65 -1.86 -8.46 -9.10
N PHE A 66 -1.53 -7.18 -9.18
CA PHE A 66 -0.34 -6.73 -9.91
C PHE A 66 0.92 -7.24 -9.20
N LYS A 67 1.92 -7.61 -9.97
CA LYS A 67 3.17 -8.18 -9.45
C LYS A 67 3.98 -7.11 -8.70
N ASP A 68 4.25 -7.37 -7.43
CA ASP A 68 5.26 -6.64 -6.65
C ASP A 68 6.63 -7.31 -6.87
N LEU A 69 7.63 -6.54 -7.28
CA LEU A 69 9.02 -6.98 -7.42
C LEU A 69 9.73 -7.09 -6.06
N GLY A 70 9.11 -6.61 -4.98
CA GLY A 70 9.57 -6.74 -3.62
C GLY A 70 10.50 -5.61 -3.16
N ARG A 71 11.26 -5.90 -2.11
CA ARG A 71 12.14 -4.94 -1.43
C ARG A 71 13.53 -4.94 -2.05
N PHE A 72 14.04 -3.75 -2.31
CA PHE A 72 15.42 -3.50 -2.74
C PHE A 72 16.03 -2.39 -1.89
N GLU A 73 17.31 -2.09 -2.09
CA GLU A 73 17.96 -1.00 -1.37
C GLU A 73 17.19 0.32 -1.59
N LYS A 74 16.66 0.91 -0.50
CA LYS A 74 15.84 2.14 -0.49
C LYS A 74 14.44 2.00 -1.13
N VAL A 75 14.02 0.81 -1.55
CA VAL A 75 12.71 0.52 -2.17
C VAL A 75 11.93 -0.45 -1.27
N SER A 76 10.73 -0.05 -0.86
CA SER A 76 9.85 -0.86 0.00
C SER A 76 9.01 -1.87 -0.79
N TRP A 77 8.60 -1.49 -1.99
CA TRP A 77 7.88 -2.31 -2.97
C TRP A 77 7.93 -1.58 -4.33
N SER A 78 7.77 -2.35 -5.40
CA SER A 78 7.87 -1.86 -6.78
C SER A 78 6.90 -2.63 -7.67
N ILE A 79 5.97 -1.92 -8.30
CA ILE A 79 4.90 -2.50 -9.13
C ILE A 79 5.06 -1.97 -10.55
N PRO A 80 5.58 -2.78 -11.49
CA PRO A 80 5.65 -2.44 -12.89
C PRO A 80 4.26 -2.40 -13.52
N ILE A 81 4.02 -1.37 -14.31
CA ILE A 81 2.77 -1.17 -15.04
C ILE A 81 3.04 -0.91 -16.52
N ASP A 82 2.05 -1.24 -17.34
CA ASP A 82 1.97 -0.85 -18.74
C ASP A 82 0.99 0.32 -18.86
N TYR A 83 1.40 1.33 -19.61
CA TYR A 83 0.51 2.38 -20.09
C TYR A 83 0.71 2.54 -21.59
N ASN A 84 -0.32 2.24 -22.38
CA ASN A 84 -0.30 2.29 -23.85
C ASN A 84 0.87 1.50 -24.48
N GLY A 85 1.24 0.35 -23.91
CA GLY A 85 2.34 -0.50 -24.39
C GLY A 85 3.72 -0.08 -23.87
N LYS A 86 3.82 0.99 -23.07
CA LYS A 86 5.07 1.50 -22.51
C LYS A 86 5.18 1.19 -21.02
N ALA A 87 6.37 0.81 -20.57
CA ALA A 87 6.64 0.51 -19.17
C ALA A 87 6.73 1.77 -18.30
N PHE A 88 6.06 1.72 -17.15
CA PHE A 88 6.24 2.62 -16.01
C PHE A 88 6.39 1.76 -14.74
N VAL A 89 6.87 2.34 -13.64
CA VAL A 89 6.89 1.66 -12.35
C VAL A 89 6.28 2.53 -11.26
N ILE A 90 5.41 1.95 -10.45
CA ILE A 90 4.91 2.57 -9.23
C ILE A 90 5.76 2.07 -8.07
N GLU A 91 6.48 2.96 -7.41
CA GLU A 91 7.38 2.55 -6.33
C GLU A 91 7.22 3.41 -5.08
N HIS A 92 7.26 2.74 -3.94
CA HIS A 92 7.43 3.39 -2.65
C HIS A 92 8.88 3.28 -2.18
N ARG A 93 9.60 4.39 -2.25
CA ARG A 93 11.00 4.49 -1.81
C ARG A 93 11.11 5.20 -0.45
N LYS A 94 12.34 5.30 0.08
CA LYS A 94 12.65 6.09 1.29
C LYS A 94 12.04 7.51 1.26
N PHE A 95 11.96 8.12 0.08
CA PHE A 95 11.43 9.48 -0.13
C PHE A 95 9.98 9.50 -0.65
N GLY A 96 9.21 8.46 -0.34
CA GLY A 96 7.80 8.36 -0.64
C GLY A 96 7.48 7.69 -1.98
N LEU A 97 6.19 7.76 -2.32
CA LEU A 97 5.58 7.09 -3.47
C LEU A 97 5.73 7.91 -4.75
N GLY A 98 6.00 7.28 -5.89
CA GLY A 98 5.97 7.95 -7.19
C GLY A 98 5.69 7.04 -8.38
N VAL A 99 5.37 7.67 -9.50
CA VAL A 99 5.43 7.07 -10.84
C VAL A 99 6.83 7.31 -11.39
N PHE A 100 7.50 6.23 -11.81
CA PHE A 100 8.83 6.24 -12.38
C PHE A 100 8.77 5.89 -13.86
N ALA A 101 9.48 6.67 -14.67
CA ALA A 101 9.56 6.54 -16.11
C ALA A 101 11.03 6.53 -16.55
N TYR A 102 11.31 6.00 -17.74
CA TYR A 102 12.68 5.97 -18.26
C TYR A 102 13.17 7.38 -18.58
N ASP A 103 12.29 8.20 -19.14
CA ASP A 103 12.54 9.58 -19.49
C ASP A 103 11.47 10.48 -18.84
N PRO A 104 11.66 10.86 -17.56
CA PRO A 104 10.61 11.54 -16.79
C PRO A 104 10.15 12.87 -17.39
N GLU A 105 11.01 13.56 -18.14
CA GLU A 105 10.66 14.84 -18.77
C GLU A 105 9.70 14.64 -19.94
N ASN A 106 10.02 13.69 -20.82
CA ASN A 106 9.17 13.37 -21.98
C ASN A 106 7.92 12.55 -21.61
N ASP A 107 7.97 11.82 -20.49
CA ASP A 107 6.90 10.93 -20.04
C ASP A 107 5.98 11.55 -18.98
N GLU A 108 6.16 12.83 -18.67
CA GLU A 108 5.41 13.52 -17.63
C GLU A 108 3.89 13.56 -17.94
N ALA A 109 3.51 13.79 -19.20
CA ALA A 109 2.11 13.82 -19.61
C ALA A 109 1.40 12.47 -19.37
N ASP A 110 2.08 11.37 -19.70
CA ASP A 110 1.57 10.02 -19.43
C ASP A 110 1.50 9.75 -17.92
N ALA A 111 2.52 10.18 -17.16
CA ALA A 111 2.55 10.05 -15.71
C ALA A 111 1.40 10.81 -15.02
N VAL A 112 0.98 11.97 -15.56
CA VAL A 112 -0.21 12.70 -15.10
C VAL A 112 -1.46 11.85 -15.28
N GLU A 113 -1.64 11.24 -16.44
CA GLU A 113 -2.83 10.41 -16.72
C GLU A 113 -2.83 9.11 -15.91
N ILE A 114 -1.67 8.46 -15.74
CA ILE A 114 -1.49 7.31 -14.84
C ILE A 114 -1.89 7.70 -13.41
N THR A 115 -1.41 8.85 -12.92
CA THR A 115 -1.70 9.31 -11.56
C THR A 115 -3.19 9.58 -11.37
N LYS A 116 -3.85 10.26 -12.31
CA LYS A 116 -5.30 10.49 -12.29
C LYS A 116 -6.08 9.17 -12.33
N ALA A 117 -5.65 8.21 -13.14
CA ALA A 117 -6.29 6.90 -13.23
C ALA A 117 -6.20 6.15 -11.89
N ILE A 118 -5.02 6.13 -11.26
CA ILE A 118 -4.83 5.51 -9.93
C ILE A 118 -5.69 6.23 -8.87
N GLN A 119 -5.74 7.56 -8.86
CA GLN A 119 -6.60 8.31 -7.94
C GLN A 119 -8.09 7.95 -8.09
N ARG A 120 -8.58 7.81 -9.32
CA ARG A 120 -9.96 7.37 -9.59
C ARG A 120 -10.19 5.94 -9.09
N ALA A 121 -9.28 5.03 -9.40
CA ALA A 121 -9.39 3.63 -8.98
C ALA A 121 -9.32 3.44 -7.47
N VAL A 122 -8.49 4.23 -6.75
CA VAL A 122 -8.45 4.25 -5.28
C VAL A 122 -9.81 4.66 -4.70
N LYS A 123 -10.49 5.65 -5.29
CA LYS A 123 -11.84 6.03 -4.84
C LYS A 123 -12.85 4.89 -5.04
N VAL A 124 -12.75 4.17 -6.16
CA VAL A 124 -13.61 3.01 -6.45
C VAL A 124 -13.35 1.87 -5.47
N ALA A 125 -12.09 1.62 -5.10
CA ALA A 125 -11.69 0.57 -4.17
C ALA A 125 -11.99 0.88 -2.68
N LYS A 126 -12.65 2.00 -2.36
CA LYS A 126 -12.99 2.37 -0.98
C LYS A 126 -13.71 1.25 -0.20
N PRO A 127 -14.70 0.52 -0.76
CA PRO A 127 -15.36 -0.58 -0.05
C PRO A 127 -14.40 -1.72 0.33
N TYR A 128 -13.38 -1.98 -0.51
CA TYR A 128 -12.34 -2.96 -0.19
C TYR A 128 -11.53 -2.53 1.04
N TYR A 129 -11.11 -1.27 1.10
CA TYR A 129 -10.34 -0.76 2.25
C TYR A 129 -11.15 -0.81 3.55
N GLU A 130 -12.42 -0.43 3.50
CA GLU A 130 -13.34 -0.50 4.65
C GLU A 130 -13.52 -1.94 5.14
N TRP A 131 -13.64 -2.90 4.21
CA TRP A 131 -13.70 -4.32 4.54
C TRP A 131 -12.40 -4.82 5.18
N VAL A 132 -11.24 -4.51 4.60
CA VAL A 132 -9.92 -4.89 5.17
C VAL A 132 -9.77 -4.33 6.59
N ALA A 133 -10.11 -3.06 6.80
CA ALA A 133 -10.04 -2.44 8.11
C ALA A 133 -10.99 -3.11 9.11
N THR A 134 -12.22 -3.41 8.70
CA THR A 134 -13.22 -4.08 9.55
C THR A 134 -12.78 -5.49 9.92
N GLU A 135 -12.26 -6.26 8.97
CA GLU A 135 -11.72 -7.60 9.24
C GLU A 135 -10.56 -7.54 10.23
N ALA A 136 -9.63 -6.60 10.05
CA ALA A 136 -8.50 -6.42 10.96
C ALA A 136 -8.94 -6.09 12.41
N VAL A 137 -9.96 -5.24 12.57
CA VAL A 137 -10.57 -4.95 13.89
C VAL A 137 -11.24 -6.20 14.46
N SER A 138 -12.05 -6.89 13.67
CA SER A 138 -12.83 -8.05 14.13
C SER A 138 -11.97 -9.22 14.59
N ARG A 139 -10.77 -9.37 14.01
CA ARG A 139 -9.80 -10.40 14.35
C ARG A 139 -8.80 -9.96 15.42
N SER A 140 -8.96 -8.76 15.99
CA SER A 140 -8.01 -8.16 16.94
C SER A 140 -6.56 -8.12 16.40
N HIS A 141 -6.39 -7.99 15.08
CA HIS A 141 -5.07 -7.83 14.45
C HIS A 141 -4.52 -6.41 14.58
N LEU A 142 -5.29 -5.48 15.16
CA LEU A 142 -4.85 -4.13 15.52
C LEU A 142 -4.08 -4.16 16.85
N ASN A 143 -2.90 -4.80 16.83
CA ASN A 143 -1.91 -4.61 17.88
C ASN A 143 -0.87 -3.63 17.37
N VAL A 144 -0.80 -2.44 17.98
CA VAL A 144 0.33 -1.54 17.76
C VAL A 144 1.50 -2.11 18.57
N SER A 145 2.48 -2.67 17.88
CA SER A 145 3.76 -3.02 18.51
C SER A 145 4.37 -1.72 19.06
N ASN A 146 4.48 -1.63 20.38
CA ASN A 146 5.14 -0.50 21.01
C ASN A 146 6.64 -0.57 20.71
N ASN A 147 7.07 0.16 19.68
CA ASN A 147 8.47 0.25 19.28
C ASN A 147 9.24 1.33 20.07
N CYS A 148 8.59 1.95 21.07
CA CYS A 148 9.24 2.92 21.95
C CYS A 148 9.67 2.21 23.23
N THR A 149 10.97 1.92 23.31
CA THR A 149 11.60 1.26 24.45
C THR A 149 11.29 1.96 25.78
N GLU A 150 11.22 3.30 25.79
CA GLU A 150 10.92 4.09 26.99
C GLU A 150 9.47 3.92 27.47
N LEU A 151 8.51 3.89 26.54
CA LEU A 151 7.11 3.61 26.89
C LEU A 151 6.93 2.17 27.36
N PHE A 152 7.63 1.22 26.73
CA PHE A 152 7.63 -0.18 27.17
C PHE A 152 8.22 -0.34 28.57
N GLY A 153 9.36 0.30 28.86
CA GLY A 153 9.96 0.28 30.20
C GLY A 153 9.06 0.90 31.27
N ARG A 154 8.33 1.97 30.95
CA ARG A 154 7.31 2.55 31.88
C ARG A 154 6.18 1.58 32.16
N TYR A 155 5.69 0.89 31.13
CA TYR A 155 4.67 -0.15 31.28
C TYR A 155 5.17 -1.29 32.17
N GLU A 156 6.37 -1.82 31.91
CA GLU A 156 6.97 -2.89 32.71
C GLU A 156 7.14 -2.49 34.18
N TYR A 157 7.59 -1.25 34.43
CA TYR A 157 7.72 -0.72 35.79
C TYR A 157 6.36 -0.68 36.51
N LEU A 158 5.33 -0.11 35.90
CA LEU A 158 3.99 -0.04 36.49
C LEU A 158 3.39 -1.43 36.73
N LEU A 159 3.59 -2.36 35.79
CA LEU A 159 3.16 -3.75 35.92
C LEU A 159 3.88 -4.44 37.10
N SER A 160 5.16 -4.14 37.31
CA SER A 160 5.94 -4.69 38.43
C SER A 160 5.40 -4.22 39.79
N LEU A 161 5.04 -2.93 39.90
CA LEU A 161 4.42 -2.37 41.10
C LEU A 161 3.07 -3.02 41.38
N TYR A 162 2.22 -3.14 40.36
CA TYR A 162 0.92 -3.81 40.49
C TYR A 162 1.06 -5.24 41.01
N LYS A 163 1.95 -6.04 40.42
CA LYS A 163 2.18 -7.44 40.83
C LYS A 163 2.67 -7.53 42.26
N LYS A 164 3.54 -6.60 42.68
CA LYS A 164 4.05 -6.54 44.05
C LYS A 164 2.92 -6.25 45.05
N GLU A 165 2.11 -5.22 44.81
CA GLU A 165 0.98 -4.87 45.68
C GLU A 165 -0.08 -5.98 45.73
N GLN A 166 -0.33 -6.64 44.60
CA GLN A 166 -1.22 -7.79 44.53
C GLN A 166 -0.72 -8.94 45.41
N GLN A 167 0.58 -9.24 45.35
CA GLN A 167 1.20 -10.29 46.15
C GLN A 167 1.13 -9.95 47.65
N GLU A 168 1.48 -8.72 48.03
CA GLU A 168 1.35 -8.26 49.42
C GLU A 168 -0.09 -8.35 49.94
N SER A 169 -1.08 -8.03 49.10
CA SER A 169 -2.50 -8.17 49.46
C SER A 169 -2.94 -9.61 49.64
N ILE A 170 -2.34 -10.56 48.91
CA ILE A 170 -2.63 -12.00 49.05
C ILE A 170 -1.99 -12.52 50.35
N GLU A 171 -0.76 -12.10 50.65
CA GLU A 171 -0.02 -12.52 51.85
C GLU A 171 -0.58 -11.95 53.16
N ARG A 172 -1.31 -10.83 53.10
CA ARG A 172 -1.98 -10.22 54.26
C ARG A 172 -3.37 -10.80 54.56
N LYS A 173 -3.86 -11.75 53.76
CA LYS A 173 -5.08 -12.54 54.05
C LYS A 173 -4.75 -13.80 54.82
#